data_AF-A7RL51-F1
#
_entry.id   AF-A7RL51-F1
#
_cell.length_a   1.000
_cell.length_b   1.000
_cell.length_c   1.000
_cell.angle_alpha   90.00
_cell.angle_beta   90.00
_cell.angle_gamma   90.00
#
_symmetry.space_group_name_H-M   'P 1'
#
loop_
_entity.id
_entity.type
_entity.pdbx_description
1 polymer ?
#
loop_
_entity_poly.entity_id
_entity_poly.type
_entity_poly.pdbx_seq_one_letter_code
_entity_poly.pdbx_strand_id
1 'polypeptide(L)'
;YEILEVNVNGGEKKLQGRLDSSSGEPYVPFSFVKEYFEIYGEVQKQKEKKVLEWRHSYSEIHESKFEYDPKGTFLWFQGYHVEGRLRVKCICGKEEVPVSSQWNPNGHYYPIQIAQYGLSHYSSYIAERDDTGKVKLFEDAESVFDSNWVVSEPNKVENIVDEERGSRVIKFWTQGFVGEGVSLHLDSSTKEYVLSFHLKQTGDVIITVSIETKHNTQHLIHYTSDEEMISVKQNEIFMGIGTWKGWRKITRNLDTDLRKGLRLSEKSPNKKPKNTPKFSVTEIQTITLKGSGCIDNITLSRSARLDFFMAAANWFVRNQDKNGGWPITVKRKIMEGVEMAPGWYSAMAQGQAMSLLTRAYYHTNNSVYLEAALKATSLFGVPANKGGVRAMFMDKYPWYEEYPTTPSLYVLNGFIYSLVGLHDLTLAAPKKTEAKAFFDDGMKSLKALLLMFDAGSGTFYDLRHVSMRAPPNLARWDYHTLHVSLLHFISGIDSDRVVKDTAVRWTGYTKGKRAKHN
;
A
#
# COMPACT_ATOMS: atom_id res chain seq x y z
N TYR A 1 -11.91 36.46 35.11
CA TYR A 1 -11.05 35.26 35.11
C TYR A 1 -9.80 35.55 35.90
N GLU A 2 -9.58 34.80 36.97
CA GLU A 2 -8.38 34.86 37.81
C GLU A 2 -7.38 33.77 37.41
N ILE A 3 -6.12 33.96 37.80
CA ILE A 3 -5.10 32.92 37.66
C ILE A 3 -5.34 31.85 38.72
N LEU A 4 -5.35 30.58 38.32
CA LEU A 4 -5.51 29.43 39.22
C LEU A 4 -4.26 28.54 39.13
N GLU A 5 -3.66 28.18 40.27
CA GLU A 5 -2.66 27.10 40.32
C GLU A 5 -3.37 25.75 40.24
N VAL A 6 -3.01 24.93 39.25
CA VAL A 6 -3.54 23.56 39.08
C VAL A 6 -2.47 22.57 39.48
N ASN A 7 -2.76 21.77 40.52
CA ASN A 7 -1.91 20.70 41.02
C ASN A 7 -2.43 19.33 40.54
N VAL A 8 -1.65 18.65 39.71
CA VAL A 8 -2.01 17.33 39.14
C VAL A 8 -1.31 16.22 39.93
N ASN A 9 -2.04 15.14 40.23
CA ASN A 9 -1.52 13.94 40.93
C ASN A 9 -0.76 14.27 42.23
N GLY A 10 -1.32 15.11 43.10
CA GLY A 10 -0.66 15.47 44.37
C GLY A 10 0.53 16.41 44.21
N GLY A 11 0.69 17.07 43.05
CA GLY A 11 1.71 18.11 42.83
C GLY A 11 2.90 17.67 41.96
N GLU A 12 2.87 16.47 41.40
CA GLU A 12 3.88 15.99 40.43
C GLU A 12 4.01 16.91 39.22
N LYS A 13 2.90 17.55 38.82
CA LYS A 13 2.87 18.56 37.76
C LYS A 13 2.04 19.75 38.21
N LYS A 14 2.63 20.94 38.08
CA LYS A 14 1.98 22.22 38.32
C LYS A 14 1.80 22.96 37.00
N LEU A 15 0.63 23.56 36.82
CA LEU A 15 0.36 24.40 35.65
C LEU A 15 -0.61 25.53 36.00
N GLN A 16 -0.65 26.53 35.12
CA GLN A 16 -1.50 27.69 35.30
C GLN A 16 -2.84 27.52 34.57
N GLY A 17 -3.93 27.50 35.33
CA GLY A 17 -5.30 27.51 34.83
C GLY A 17 -5.94 28.91 34.87
N ARG A 18 -7.27 28.92 34.71
CA ARG A 18 -8.12 30.10 34.90
C ARG A 18 -9.30 29.75 35.79
N LEU A 19 -9.68 30.64 36.70
CA LEU A 19 -10.92 30.51 37.46
C LEU A 19 -11.91 31.55 36.95
N ASP A 20 -13.12 31.15 36.58
CA ASP A 20 -14.19 32.11 36.34
C ASP A 20 -14.75 32.57 37.69
N SER A 21 -14.36 33.77 38.13
CA SER A 21 -14.76 34.34 39.43
C SER A 21 -16.27 34.46 39.61
N SER A 22 -17.07 34.48 38.53
CA SER A 22 -18.53 34.58 38.61
C SER A 22 -19.23 33.25 38.86
N SER A 23 -18.70 32.15 38.32
CA SER A 23 -19.28 30.81 38.41
C SER A 23 -18.53 29.89 39.37
N GLY A 24 -17.29 30.22 39.73
CA GLY A 24 -16.38 29.35 40.48
C GLY A 24 -15.80 28.21 39.64
N GLU A 25 -16.03 28.18 38.32
CA GLU A 25 -15.61 27.07 37.46
C GLU A 25 -14.10 27.17 37.11
N PRO A 26 -13.30 26.11 37.37
CA PRO A 26 -11.90 26.06 36.99
C PRO A 26 -11.73 25.59 35.53
N TYR A 27 -10.84 26.26 34.80
CA TYR A 27 -10.48 25.96 33.42
C TYR A 27 -9.02 25.56 33.34
N VAL A 28 -8.77 24.39 32.74
CA VAL A 28 -7.43 23.83 32.52
C VAL A 28 -7.03 24.04 31.05
N PRO A 29 -5.77 24.43 30.76
CA PRO A 29 -5.31 24.61 29.39
C PRO A 29 -5.46 23.34 28.55
N PHE A 30 -6.11 23.46 27.39
CA PHE A 30 -6.32 22.32 26.48
C PHE A 30 -5.01 21.70 25.97
N SER A 31 -3.91 22.48 25.92
CA SER A 31 -2.57 21.94 25.62
C SER A 31 -2.14 20.85 26.61
N PHE A 32 -2.46 21.01 27.90
CA PHE A 32 -2.24 19.99 28.91
C PHE A 32 -3.23 18.84 28.77
N VAL A 33 -4.52 19.15 28.66
CA VAL A 33 -5.59 18.12 28.59
C VAL A 33 -5.34 17.16 27.43
N LYS A 34 -4.97 17.68 26.26
CA LYS A 34 -4.77 16.86 25.07
C LYS A 34 -3.54 15.94 25.14
N GLU A 35 -2.47 16.40 25.79
CA GLU A 35 -1.29 15.57 26.02
C GLU A 35 -1.53 14.54 27.14
N TYR A 36 -2.20 14.94 28.22
CA TYR A 36 -2.41 14.09 29.38
C TYR A 36 -3.40 12.95 29.12
N PHE A 37 -4.48 13.22 28.38
CA PHE A 37 -5.49 12.23 28.03
C PHE A 37 -5.31 11.65 26.62
N GLU A 38 -4.25 12.02 25.91
CA GLU A 38 -3.95 11.60 24.54
C GLU A 38 -5.12 11.82 23.55
N ILE A 39 -5.82 12.94 23.70
CA ILE A 39 -6.90 13.38 22.80
C ILE A 39 -6.39 14.42 21.78
N TYR A 40 -7.18 14.73 20.76
CA TYR A 40 -6.74 15.55 19.64
C TYR A 40 -7.64 16.76 19.46
N GLY A 41 -7.08 17.91 19.12
CA GLY A 41 -7.88 19.07 18.80
C GLY A 41 -7.05 20.32 18.55
N GLU A 42 -7.65 21.25 17.83
CA GLU A 42 -7.05 22.55 17.52
C GLU A 42 -8.14 23.61 17.32
N VAL A 43 -7.76 24.87 17.49
CA VAL A 43 -8.66 25.98 17.21
C VAL A 43 -8.69 26.21 15.71
N GLN A 44 -9.87 26.07 15.12
CA GLN A 44 -10.11 26.33 13.70
C GLN A 44 -10.88 27.65 13.53
N LYS A 45 -10.63 28.33 12.41
CA LYS A 45 -11.43 29.49 12.00
C LYS A 45 -12.58 28.98 11.13
N GLN A 46 -13.79 28.98 11.68
CA GLN A 46 -15.01 28.61 10.95
C GLN A 46 -15.81 29.89 10.71
N LYS A 47 -15.81 30.37 9.45
CA LYS A 47 -16.36 31.68 9.05
C LYS A 47 -15.70 32.82 9.87
N GLU A 48 -16.48 33.53 10.68
CA GLU A 48 -16.03 34.64 11.54
C GLU A 48 -15.75 34.22 12.99
N LYS A 49 -15.98 32.96 13.36
CA LYS A 49 -15.79 32.48 14.74
C LYS A 49 -14.56 31.57 14.85
N LYS A 50 -13.89 31.65 15.99
CA LYS A 50 -12.88 30.67 16.40
C LYS A 50 -13.58 29.55 17.17
N VAL A 51 -13.42 28.32 16.71
CA VAL A 51 -14.03 27.13 17.30
C VAL A 51 -12.93 26.16 17.70
N LEU A 52 -12.94 25.68 18.93
CA LEU A 52 -12.11 24.54 19.33
C LEU A 52 -12.83 23.26 18.91
N GLU A 53 -12.28 22.57 17.92
CA GLU A 53 -12.75 21.26 17.52
C GLU A 53 -11.81 20.20 18.10
N TRP A 54 -12.37 19.24 18.84
CA TRP A 54 -11.60 18.18 19.46
C TRP A 54 -12.28 16.82 19.28
N ARG A 55 -11.48 15.78 19.33
CA ARG A 55 -11.87 14.39 19.10
C ARG A 55 -11.07 13.49 20.03
N HIS A 56 -11.72 12.42 20.48
CA HIS A 56 -11.08 11.41 21.34
C HIS A 56 -10.08 10.53 20.55
N SER A 57 -10.30 10.36 19.24
CA SER A 57 -9.46 9.55 18.35
C SER A 57 -9.30 10.22 16.98
N TYR A 58 -8.28 9.85 16.19
CA TYR A 58 -7.92 10.54 14.94
C TYR A 58 -8.25 9.79 13.63
N SER A 59 -8.77 8.57 13.70
CA SER A 59 -8.98 7.70 12.54
C SER A 59 -10.47 7.44 12.28
N GLU A 60 -10.81 7.06 11.05
CA GLU A 60 -12.18 6.82 10.59
C GLU A 60 -12.50 5.32 10.60
N ILE A 61 -13.78 5.01 10.83
CA ILE A 61 -14.32 3.65 10.76
C ILE A 61 -15.05 3.50 9.42
N HIS A 62 -14.84 2.35 8.76
CA HIS A 62 -15.54 1.99 7.55
C HIS A 62 -16.61 0.93 7.86
N GLU A 63 -17.85 1.23 7.52
CA GLU A 63 -18.98 0.31 7.62
C GLU A 63 -19.36 -0.18 6.22
N SER A 64 -19.50 -1.50 6.03
CA SER A 64 -20.08 -2.02 4.80
C SER A 64 -21.60 -1.99 4.89
N LYS A 65 -22.25 -1.38 3.91
CA LYS A 65 -23.72 -1.36 3.79
C LYS A 65 -24.26 -2.43 2.84
N PHE A 66 -23.36 -3.16 2.18
CA PHE A 66 -23.68 -4.10 1.11
C PHE A 66 -23.11 -5.48 1.41
N GLU A 67 -23.74 -6.49 0.82
CA GLU A 67 -23.22 -7.86 0.79
C GLU A 67 -21.86 -7.88 0.09
N TYR A 68 -20.93 -8.67 0.62
CA TYR A 68 -19.58 -8.73 0.09
C TYR A 68 -19.53 -9.49 -1.23
N ASP A 69 -18.90 -8.89 -2.24
CA ASP A 69 -18.64 -9.52 -3.52
C ASP A 69 -17.12 -9.69 -3.73
N PRO A 70 -16.60 -10.92 -3.92
CA PRO A 70 -15.18 -11.14 -4.20
C PRO A 70 -14.75 -10.59 -5.57
N LYS A 71 -15.69 -10.21 -6.45
CA LYS A 71 -15.45 -9.47 -7.71
C LYS A 71 -15.51 -7.94 -7.53
N GLY A 72 -16.02 -7.48 -6.38
CA GLY A 72 -16.16 -6.07 -6.07
C GLY A 72 -14.90 -5.46 -5.45
N THR A 73 -15.06 -4.23 -4.94
CA THR A 73 -14.01 -3.55 -4.19
C THR A 73 -13.53 -4.40 -3.01
N PHE A 74 -12.24 -4.34 -2.71
CA PHE A 74 -11.70 -5.02 -1.55
C PHE A 74 -11.86 -4.12 -0.32
N LEU A 75 -12.90 -4.39 0.47
CA LEU A 75 -13.23 -3.59 1.65
C LEU A 75 -13.32 -2.10 1.26
N TRP A 76 -12.66 -1.22 2.02
CA TRP A 76 -12.58 0.21 1.75
C TRP A 76 -11.27 0.63 1.06
N PHE A 77 -10.54 -0.30 0.42
CA PHE A 77 -9.20 -0.02 -0.13
C PHE A 77 -9.21 0.97 -1.30
N GLN A 78 -10.39 1.32 -1.84
CA GLN A 78 -10.51 2.44 -2.79
C GLN A 78 -9.95 3.77 -2.24
N GLY A 79 -9.97 3.95 -0.92
CA GLY A 79 -9.43 5.15 -0.24
C GLY A 79 -7.93 5.02 0.11
N TYR A 80 -7.29 3.89 -0.20
CA TYR A 80 -5.88 3.69 0.13
C TYR A 80 -4.99 4.22 -0.99
N HIS A 81 -4.01 5.05 -0.61
CA HIS A 81 -2.91 5.47 -1.47
C HIS A 81 -1.61 4.82 -0.95
N VAL A 82 -1.35 3.59 -1.40
CA VAL A 82 -0.31 2.72 -0.83
C VAL A 82 1.07 3.26 -1.17
N GLU A 83 1.29 3.59 -2.43
CA GLU A 83 2.49 4.16 -3.01
C GLU A 83 2.89 5.49 -2.33
N GLY A 84 1.93 6.28 -1.84
CA GLY A 84 2.21 7.51 -1.09
C GLY A 84 2.80 7.30 0.31
N ARG A 85 2.72 6.08 0.86
CA ARG A 85 3.17 5.80 2.24
C ARG A 85 4.69 6.00 2.38
N LEU A 86 5.10 6.52 3.53
CA LEU A 86 6.52 6.80 3.82
C LEU A 86 7.43 5.57 3.77
N ARG A 87 6.86 4.39 4.04
CA ARG A 87 7.57 3.10 4.03
C ARG A 87 7.73 2.51 2.62
N VAL A 88 7.00 2.99 1.62
CA VAL A 88 7.26 2.65 0.21
C VAL A 88 8.47 3.45 -0.26
N LYS A 89 9.57 2.76 -0.56
CA LYS A 89 10.82 3.35 -1.05
C LYS A 89 10.65 3.90 -2.47
N CYS A 90 10.13 3.07 -3.37
CA CYS A 90 9.78 3.40 -4.76
C CYS A 90 8.79 2.36 -5.30
N ILE A 91 8.30 2.57 -6.52
CA ILE A 91 7.72 1.52 -7.36
C ILE A 91 8.87 0.97 -8.21
N CYS A 92 9.17 -0.32 -8.09
CA CYS A 92 10.28 -0.94 -8.82
C CYS A 92 10.11 -0.71 -10.33
N GLY A 93 11.17 -0.30 -11.03
CA GLY A 93 11.15 -0.15 -12.49
C GLY A 93 10.85 -1.48 -13.19
N LYS A 94 11.58 -2.53 -12.80
CA LYS A 94 11.46 -3.88 -13.37
C LYS A 94 10.17 -4.63 -13.04
N GLU A 95 9.67 -4.57 -11.80
CA GLU A 95 8.51 -5.36 -11.38
C GLU A 95 7.20 -4.56 -11.34
N GLU A 96 7.27 -3.22 -11.42
CA GLU A 96 6.12 -2.31 -11.38
C GLU A 96 5.26 -2.45 -10.12
N VAL A 97 5.87 -2.91 -9.02
CA VAL A 97 5.26 -3.04 -7.70
C VAL A 97 6.06 -2.29 -6.63
N PRO A 98 5.44 -1.94 -5.48
CA PRO A 98 6.13 -1.24 -4.40
C PRO A 98 7.29 -2.02 -3.80
N VAL A 99 8.36 -1.32 -3.49
CA VAL A 99 9.46 -1.80 -2.65
C VAL A 99 9.33 -1.17 -1.27
N SER A 100 9.31 -1.99 -0.23
CA SER A 100 9.23 -1.56 1.15
C SER A 100 10.60 -1.27 1.74
N SER A 101 10.72 -0.13 2.43
CA SER A 101 11.85 0.20 3.32
C SER A 101 11.58 -0.15 4.78
N GLN A 102 10.44 -0.79 5.07
CA GLN A 102 10.07 -1.22 6.42
C GLN A 102 11.05 -2.29 6.90
N TRP A 103 11.65 -2.13 8.08
CA TRP A 103 12.64 -3.05 8.68
C TRP A 103 13.96 -3.22 7.91
N ASN A 104 14.05 -2.80 6.64
CA ASN A 104 15.28 -2.78 5.86
C ASN A 104 15.35 -1.50 5.00
N PRO A 105 16.23 -0.54 5.31
CA PRO A 105 16.34 0.72 4.56
C PRO A 105 16.82 0.54 3.11
N ASN A 106 17.49 -0.58 2.79
CA ASN A 106 17.94 -0.88 1.44
C ASN A 106 16.79 -1.23 0.50
N GLY A 107 15.65 -1.64 1.05
CA GLY A 107 14.47 -2.04 0.27
C GLY A 107 14.32 -3.56 0.20
N HIS A 108 13.08 -4.03 0.19
CA HIS A 108 12.71 -5.41 -0.07
C HIS A 108 11.27 -5.47 -0.58
N TYR A 109 10.94 -6.49 -1.37
CA TYR A 109 9.56 -6.77 -1.73
C TYR A 109 8.81 -7.30 -0.50
N TYR A 110 7.75 -6.59 -0.11
CA TYR A 110 6.92 -6.98 1.02
C TYR A 110 5.54 -7.38 0.51
N PRO A 111 5.19 -8.68 0.52
CA PRO A 111 3.96 -9.18 -0.10
C PRO A 111 2.71 -8.44 0.36
N ILE A 112 2.56 -8.16 1.66
CA ILE A 112 1.42 -7.41 2.19
C ILE A 112 1.27 -6.03 1.53
N GLN A 113 2.38 -5.32 1.31
CA GLN A 113 2.35 -4.01 0.67
C GLN A 113 2.00 -4.11 -0.82
N ILE A 114 2.51 -5.13 -1.51
CA ILE A 114 2.24 -5.39 -2.93
C ILE A 114 0.77 -5.78 -3.13
N ALA A 115 0.23 -6.65 -2.28
CA ALA A 115 -1.19 -7.01 -2.31
C ALA A 115 -2.08 -5.79 -2.06
N GLN A 116 -1.76 -4.98 -1.05
CA GLN A 116 -2.51 -3.76 -0.76
C GLN A 116 -2.49 -2.78 -1.92
N TYR A 117 -1.35 -2.63 -2.61
CA TYR A 117 -1.22 -1.79 -3.79
C TYR A 117 -2.14 -2.27 -4.92
N GLY A 118 -2.06 -3.55 -5.27
CA GLY A 118 -2.95 -4.11 -6.29
C GLY A 118 -4.43 -4.00 -5.91
N LEU A 119 -4.79 -4.36 -4.67
CA LEU A 119 -6.17 -4.32 -4.18
C LEU A 119 -6.73 -2.89 -4.10
N SER A 120 -5.91 -1.89 -3.74
CA SER A 120 -6.35 -0.49 -3.77
C SER A 120 -6.59 0.00 -5.19
N HIS A 121 -5.66 -0.30 -6.11
CA HIS A 121 -5.83 0.05 -7.52
C HIS A 121 -7.05 -0.62 -8.15
N TYR A 122 -7.27 -1.92 -7.89
CA TYR A 122 -8.47 -2.63 -8.33
C TYR A 122 -9.75 -2.03 -7.75
N SER A 123 -9.75 -1.72 -6.45
CA SER A 123 -10.93 -1.14 -5.80
C SER A 123 -11.28 0.23 -6.37
N SER A 124 -10.28 1.09 -6.62
CA SER A 124 -10.49 2.36 -7.32
C SER A 124 -11.00 2.13 -8.75
N TYR A 125 -10.42 1.19 -9.49
CA TYR A 125 -10.86 0.83 -10.85
C TYR A 125 -12.35 0.45 -10.91
N ILE A 126 -12.79 -0.43 -10.01
CA ILE A 126 -14.20 -0.86 -9.92
C ILE A 126 -15.11 0.31 -9.51
N ALA A 127 -14.68 1.13 -8.54
CA ALA A 127 -15.48 2.26 -8.04
C ALA A 127 -15.62 3.41 -9.06
N GLU A 128 -14.57 3.65 -9.85
CA GLU A 128 -14.51 4.68 -10.89
C GLU A 128 -15.24 4.25 -12.18
N ARG A 129 -15.78 3.00 -12.24
CA ARG A 129 -16.52 2.42 -13.40
C ARG A 129 -15.83 2.64 -14.74
N ASP A 130 -14.52 2.41 -14.78
CA ASP A 130 -13.74 2.52 -16.02
C ASP A 130 -13.60 3.97 -16.57
N ASP A 131 -13.75 5.00 -15.72
CA ASP A 131 -13.24 6.35 -16.06
C ASP A 131 -11.70 6.33 -16.03
N THR A 132 -11.10 5.66 -17.02
CA THR A 132 -9.65 5.60 -17.26
C THR A 132 -9.05 7.00 -17.52
N GLY A 133 -9.89 8.03 -17.53
CA GLY A 133 -9.56 9.35 -18.03
C GLY A 133 -9.35 9.33 -19.54
N LYS A 134 -9.13 10.51 -20.11
CA LYS A 134 -8.66 10.60 -21.49
C LYS A 134 -7.24 10.03 -21.56
N VAL A 135 -7.05 9.03 -22.42
CA VAL A 135 -5.73 8.57 -22.81
C VAL A 135 -5.30 9.43 -24.00
N LYS A 136 -4.21 10.18 -23.84
CA LYS A 136 -3.61 10.97 -24.91
C LYS A 136 -2.52 10.14 -25.57
N LEU A 137 -2.72 9.83 -26.85
CA LEU A 137 -1.75 9.14 -27.69
C LEU A 137 -0.78 10.14 -28.30
N PHE A 138 0.51 9.82 -28.26
CA PHE A 138 1.59 10.64 -28.82
C PHE A 138 2.33 9.94 -29.96
N GLU A 139 2.41 8.61 -29.92
CA GLU A 139 3.08 7.81 -30.95
C GLU A 139 2.53 6.39 -30.98
N ASP A 140 2.09 5.93 -32.14
CA ASP A 140 1.64 4.56 -32.45
C ASP A 140 2.27 3.98 -33.74
N ALA A 141 3.20 4.71 -34.36
CA ALA A 141 3.83 4.39 -35.63
C ALA A 141 2.89 4.24 -36.85
N GLU A 142 1.61 4.59 -36.76
CA GLU A 142 0.67 4.41 -37.87
C GLU A 142 0.72 5.57 -38.87
N SER A 143 1.15 6.77 -38.45
CA SER A 143 1.43 7.87 -39.38
C SER A 143 2.81 7.74 -40.01
N VAL A 144 2.86 7.37 -41.29
CA VAL A 144 4.11 7.15 -42.03
C VAL A 144 4.75 8.45 -42.52
N PHE A 145 3.97 9.52 -42.68
CA PHE A 145 4.41 10.76 -43.32
C PHE A 145 4.74 11.89 -42.33
N ASP A 146 4.20 11.84 -41.11
CA ASP A 146 4.40 12.86 -40.08
C ASP A 146 5.23 12.30 -38.92
N SER A 147 6.56 12.41 -39.00
CA SER A 147 7.45 12.06 -37.89
C SER A 147 7.63 13.27 -36.96
N ASN A 148 7.12 13.16 -35.74
CA ASN A 148 7.26 14.19 -34.70
C ASN A 148 8.55 14.03 -33.86
N TRP A 149 9.44 13.12 -34.26
CA TRP A 149 10.72 12.88 -33.60
C TRP A 149 11.76 13.94 -33.97
N VAL A 150 12.39 14.51 -32.95
CA VAL A 150 13.59 15.34 -33.07
C VAL A 150 14.80 14.42 -33.05
N VAL A 151 15.55 14.42 -34.16
CA VAL A 151 16.70 13.54 -34.39
C VAL A 151 17.87 14.36 -34.93
N SER A 152 19.04 14.21 -34.32
CA SER A 152 20.31 14.76 -34.80
C SER A 152 21.23 13.64 -35.29
N GLU A 153 22.00 13.89 -36.35
CA GLU A 153 22.99 12.90 -36.82
C GLU A 153 24.04 12.64 -35.72
N PRO A 154 24.48 11.37 -35.54
CA PRO A 154 24.20 10.18 -36.34
C PRO A 154 23.05 9.30 -35.80
N ASN A 155 22.21 9.82 -34.89
CA ASN A 155 21.08 9.08 -34.33
C ASN A 155 20.01 8.82 -35.41
N LYS A 156 19.22 7.75 -35.23
CA LYS A 156 18.23 7.32 -36.23
C LYS A 156 16.91 6.93 -35.59
N VAL A 157 15.84 7.25 -36.30
CA VAL A 157 14.48 6.76 -36.06
C VAL A 157 13.92 6.26 -37.39
N GLU A 158 13.36 5.06 -37.39
CA GLU A 158 12.78 4.41 -38.56
C GLU A 158 11.40 3.84 -38.21
N ASN A 159 10.38 4.18 -39.00
CA ASN A 159 9.08 3.52 -38.93
C ASN A 159 9.13 2.21 -39.73
N ILE A 160 9.11 1.08 -39.02
CA ILE A 160 9.24 -0.26 -39.61
C ILE A 160 8.03 -1.13 -39.27
N VAL A 161 7.82 -2.20 -40.03
CA VAL A 161 6.89 -3.28 -39.65
C VAL A 161 7.65 -4.28 -38.79
N ASP A 162 7.20 -4.52 -37.56
CA ASP A 162 7.76 -5.56 -36.69
C ASP A 162 6.95 -6.85 -36.81
N GLU A 163 7.59 -7.94 -37.25
CA GLU A 163 6.93 -9.21 -37.52
C GLU A 163 6.31 -9.86 -36.28
N GLU A 164 6.95 -9.71 -35.10
CA GLU A 164 6.46 -10.27 -33.84
C GLU A 164 5.15 -9.61 -33.41
N ARG A 165 5.01 -8.31 -33.69
CA ARG A 165 3.84 -7.52 -33.33
C ARG A 165 2.76 -7.50 -34.41
N GLY A 166 3.16 -7.68 -35.67
CA GLY A 166 2.26 -7.58 -36.82
C GLY A 166 1.74 -6.16 -37.08
N SER A 167 2.41 -5.13 -36.54
CA SER A 167 2.06 -3.71 -36.69
C SER A 167 3.30 -2.88 -37.02
N ARG A 168 3.09 -1.60 -37.35
CA ARG A 168 4.19 -0.65 -37.43
C ARG A 168 4.70 -0.31 -36.03
N VAL A 169 5.99 0.00 -35.93
CA VAL A 169 6.66 0.42 -34.70
C VAL A 169 7.77 1.43 -35.03
N ILE A 170 8.18 2.18 -34.02
CA ILE A 170 9.32 3.09 -34.13
C ILE A 170 10.60 2.38 -33.68
N LYS A 171 11.48 2.09 -34.62
CA LYS A 171 12.84 1.60 -34.33
C LYS A 171 13.77 2.79 -34.12
N PHE A 172 14.54 2.76 -33.04
CA PHE A 172 15.51 3.81 -32.73
C PHE A 172 16.91 3.24 -32.50
N TRP A 173 17.91 4.06 -32.80
CA TRP A 173 19.31 3.80 -32.51
C TRP A 173 20.05 5.13 -32.22
N THR A 174 20.91 5.14 -31.20
CA THR A 174 21.82 6.26 -30.92
C THR A 174 23.27 5.79 -30.81
N GLN A 175 24.22 6.67 -31.11
CA GLN A 175 25.67 6.34 -31.08
C GLN A 175 26.17 5.92 -29.69
N GLY A 176 25.49 6.37 -28.64
CA GLY A 176 25.76 5.98 -27.26
C GLY A 176 24.77 6.60 -26.28
N PHE A 177 25.16 6.61 -25.00
CA PHE A 177 24.34 7.15 -23.89
C PHE A 177 24.73 8.60 -23.51
N VAL A 178 25.87 9.08 -23.99
CA VAL A 178 26.38 10.44 -23.76
C VAL A 178 25.97 11.32 -24.95
N GLY A 179 25.44 12.51 -24.67
CA GLY A 179 24.98 13.46 -25.70
C GLY A 179 23.46 13.41 -25.95
N GLU A 180 23.05 13.87 -27.13
CA GLU A 180 21.64 13.94 -27.55
C GLU A 180 21.07 12.54 -27.86
N GLY A 181 19.82 12.32 -27.46
CA GLY A 181 19.04 11.15 -27.88
C GLY A 181 17.95 11.55 -28.88
N VAL A 182 17.18 10.57 -29.35
CA VAL A 182 16.01 10.85 -30.19
C VAL A 182 14.84 11.22 -29.30
N SER A 183 14.16 12.33 -29.57
CA SER A 183 13.20 12.90 -28.63
C SER A 183 11.84 13.15 -29.26
N LEU A 184 10.78 12.90 -28.51
CA LEU A 184 9.40 13.23 -28.86
C LEU A 184 8.87 14.23 -27.84
N HIS A 185 8.25 15.31 -28.32
CA HIS A 185 7.58 16.27 -27.44
C HIS A 185 6.26 15.68 -26.93
N LEU A 186 6.09 15.73 -25.63
CA LEU A 186 4.84 15.40 -24.97
C LEU A 186 4.24 16.74 -24.56
N ASP A 187 3.26 17.27 -25.29
CA ASP A 187 2.50 18.43 -24.79
C ASP A 187 1.51 17.90 -23.74
N SER A 188 1.88 17.98 -22.45
CA SER A 188 0.97 17.70 -21.35
C SER A 188 0.57 18.99 -20.64
N SER A 189 -0.21 19.83 -21.31
CA SER A 189 -0.98 20.93 -20.68
C SER A 189 -2.07 20.45 -19.68
N THR A 190 -2.04 19.18 -19.27
CA THR A 190 -3.11 18.48 -18.56
C THR A 190 -2.59 17.74 -17.31
N LYS A 191 -3.47 17.14 -16.47
CA LYS A 191 -3.13 16.45 -15.19
C LYS A 191 -2.81 14.95 -15.39
N GLU A 192 -2.25 14.61 -16.54
CA GLU A 192 -2.03 13.25 -17.02
C GLU A 192 -0.59 12.85 -16.66
N TYR A 193 -0.42 12.10 -15.57
CA TYR A 193 0.90 11.77 -15.01
C TYR A 193 1.29 10.30 -15.19
N VAL A 194 0.46 9.50 -15.85
CA VAL A 194 0.74 8.09 -16.05
C VAL A 194 1.20 7.86 -17.49
N LEU A 195 2.50 7.62 -17.65
CA LEU A 195 3.14 7.31 -18.93
C LEU A 195 3.05 5.81 -19.18
N SER A 196 2.61 5.42 -20.38
CA SER A 196 2.71 4.03 -20.84
C SER A 196 3.30 3.96 -22.24
N PHE A 197 4.11 2.93 -22.49
CA PHE A 197 4.64 2.61 -23.81
C PHE A 197 4.99 1.12 -23.90
N HIS A 198 5.02 0.57 -25.10
CA HIS A 198 5.53 -0.76 -25.37
C HIS A 198 6.98 -0.65 -25.82
N LEU A 199 7.85 -1.51 -25.30
CA LEU A 199 9.28 -1.48 -25.57
C LEU A 199 9.80 -2.89 -25.85
N LYS A 200 10.63 -3.00 -26.89
CA LYS A 200 11.44 -4.16 -27.23
C LYS A 200 12.90 -3.72 -27.32
N GLN A 201 13.73 -4.26 -26.43
CA GLN A 201 15.16 -3.92 -26.37
C GLN A 201 15.93 -4.76 -27.39
N THR A 202 16.75 -4.11 -28.23
CA THR A 202 17.75 -4.79 -29.08
C THR A 202 19.18 -4.58 -28.58
N GLY A 203 19.35 -3.65 -27.64
CA GLY A 203 20.54 -3.41 -26.82
C GLY A 203 20.12 -2.67 -25.55
N ASP A 204 21.11 -2.20 -24.79
CA ASP A 204 20.83 -1.36 -23.63
C ASP A 204 20.15 -0.05 -24.06
N VAL A 205 19.21 0.41 -23.24
CA VAL A 205 18.45 1.64 -23.46
C VAL A 205 18.40 2.53 -22.22
N ILE A 206 18.26 3.83 -22.45
CA ILE A 206 17.86 4.82 -21.46
C ILE A 206 16.67 5.59 -22.02
N ILE A 207 15.54 5.51 -21.33
CA ILE A 207 14.33 6.30 -21.63
C ILE A 207 14.24 7.41 -20.60
N THR A 208 14.41 8.65 -21.04
CA THR A 208 14.40 9.83 -20.16
C THR A 208 13.11 10.59 -20.35
N VAL A 209 12.44 10.95 -19.26
CA VAL A 209 11.25 11.81 -19.28
C VAL A 209 11.59 13.14 -18.61
N SER A 210 11.38 14.25 -19.33
CA SER A 210 11.53 15.59 -18.77
C SER A 210 10.23 16.07 -18.15
N ILE A 211 10.31 16.50 -16.89
CA ILE A 211 9.16 16.94 -16.09
C ILE A 211 9.45 18.35 -15.57
N GLU A 212 8.51 19.25 -15.80
CA GLU A 212 8.51 20.57 -15.18
C GLU A 212 7.66 20.57 -13.91
N THR A 213 8.16 21.28 -12.89
CA THR A 213 7.42 21.57 -11.67
C THR A 213 7.30 23.09 -11.46
N LYS A 214 6.41 23.49 -10.54
CA LYS A 214 6.23 24.92 -10.17
C LYS A 214 7.57 25.63 -9.96
N HIS A 215 7.62 26.90 -10.40
CA HIS A 215 8.84 27.72 -10.49
C HIS A 215 9.81 27.30 -11.60
N ASN A 216 9.31 26.66 -12.66
CA ASN A 216 10.07 26.25 -13.85
C ASN A 216 11.30 25.41 -13.52
N THR A 217 11.19 24.56 -12.49
CA THR A 217 12.27 23.65 -12.10
C THR A 217 12.11 22.35 -12.89
N GLN A 218 13.11 22.04 -13.69
CA GLN A 218 13.16 20.84 -14.52
C GLN A 218 13.75 19.65 -13.74
N HIS A 219 13.11 18.50 -13.89
CA HIS A 219 13.53 17.21 -13.37
C HIS A 219 13.56 16.18 -14.49
N LEU A 220 14.48 15.22 -14.40
CA LEU A 220 14.59 14.12 -15.34
C LEU A 220 14.37 12.79 -14.61
N ILE A 221 13.56 11.91 -15.20
CA ILE A 221 13.44 10.52 -14.76
C ILE A 221 14.00 9.63 -15.86
N HIS A 222 15.02 8.84 -15.55
CA HIS A 222 15.70 7.92 -16.44
C HIS A 222 15.29 6.49 -16.11
N TYR A 223 14.68 5.80 -17.07
CA TYR A 223 14.45 4.37 -17.03
C TYR A 223 15.59 3.65 -17.76
N THR A 224 16.42 2.93 -17.03
CA THR A 224 17.69 2.35 -17.50
C THR A 224 17.61 0.84 -17.58
N SER A 225 18.41 0.21 -18.45
CA SER A 225 18.40 -1.26 -18.62
C SER A 225 19.10 -2.03 -17.49
N ASP A 226 19.66 -1.33 -16.50
CA ASP A 226 20.25 -1.94 -15.32
C ASP A 226 19.19 -2.43 -14.30
N GLU A 227 19.68 -3.00 -13.21
CA GLU A 227 18.87 -3.53 -12.10
C GLU A 227 18.86 -2.60 -10.87
N GLU A 228 19.36 -1.35 -11.00
CA GLU A 228 19.38 -0.40 -9.90
C GLU A 228 17.97 0.05 -9.55
N MET A 229 17.56 -0.17 -8.30
CA MET A 229 16.16 0.03 -7.91
C MET A 229 15.71 1.50 -7.99
N ILE A 230 16.54 2.41 -7.47
CA ILE A 230 16.36 3.87 -7.57
C ILE A 230 17.62 4.57 -7.07
N SER A 231 18.15 5.51 -7.85
CA SER A 231 19.21 6.43 -7.44
C SER A 231 18.90 7.85 -7.89
N VAL A 232 19.58 8.84 -7.27
CA VAL A 232 19.28 10.25 -7.49
C VAL A 232 20.57 11.05 -7.53
N LYS A 233 20.72 11.89 -8.56
CA LYS A 233 21.83 12.82 -8.72
C LYS A 233 21.26 14.19 -9.05
N GLN A 234 21.33 15.13 -8.11
CA GLN A 234 20.72 16.45 -8.24
C GLN A 234 19.22 16.37 -8.57
N ASN A 235 18.81 16.78 -9.77
CA ASN A 235 17.42 16.76 -10.24
C ASN A 235 17.11 15.55 -11.15
N GLU A 236 18.05 14.61 -11.28
CA GLU A 236 17.94 13.40 -12.11
C GLU A 236 17.67 12.18 -11.22
N ILE A 237 16.65 11.40 -11.59
CA ILE A 237 16.22 10.18 -10.90
C ILE A 237 16.44 9.02 -11.84
N PHE A 238 17.16 7.99 -11.42
CA PHE A 238 17.44 6.80 -12.22
C PHE A 238 16.68 5.61 -11.64
N MET A 239 16.04 4.83 -12.50
CA MET A 239 15.27 3.64 -12.16
C MET A 239 15.53 2.53 -13.17
N GLY A 240 16.17 1.46 -12.72
CA GLY A 240 16.41 0.24 -13.49
C GLY A 240 15.11 -0.48 -13.82
N ILE A 241 14.83 -0.61 -15.11
CA ILE A 241 13.75 -1.43 -15.68
C ILE A 241 14.23 -2.84 -16.05
N GLY A 242 15.54 -3.08 -15.98
CA GLY A 242 16.18 -4.34 -16.34
C GLY A 242 16.15 -4.61 -17.83
N THR A 243 16.46 -5.87 -18.18
CA THR A 243 16.41 -6.37 -19.56
C THR A 243 15.44 -7.53 -19.72
N TRP A 244 14.84 -7.66 -20.89
CA TRP A 244 13.99 -8.80 -21.26
C TRP A 244 14.06 -9.10 -22.76
N LYS A 245 13.42 -10.20 -23.18
CA LYS A 245 13.26 -10.57 -24.60
C LYS A 245 11.85 -10.27 -25.07
N GLY A 246 11.72 -9.82 -26.30
CA GLY A 246 10.42 -9.50 -26.93
C GLY A 246 9.81 -8.19 -26.45
N TRP A 247 8.53 -8.01 -26.73
CA TRP A 247 7.77 -6.81 -26.35
C TRP A 247 7.30 -6.85 -24.90
N ARG A 248 7.38 -5.70 -24.23
CA ARG A 248 6.81 -5.46 -22.91
C ARG A 248 6.16 -4.09 -22.84
N LYS A 249 4.96 -4.00 -22.27
CA LYS A 249 4.35 -2.74 -21.86
C LYS A 249 4.95 -2.27 -20.54
N ILE A 250 5.35 -1.01 -20.46
CA ILE A 250 5.81 -0.34 -19.25
C ILE A 250 4.81 0.76 -18.93
N THR A 251 4.40 0.86 -17.66
CA THR A 251 3.46 1.86 -17.17
C THR A 251 3.96 2.50 -15.88
N ARG A 252 4.20 3.82 -15.91
CA ARG A 252 4.84 4.57 -14.82
C ARG A 252 4.00 5.76 -14.38
N ASN A 253 3.80 5.90 -13.07
CA ASN A 253 3.24 7.13 -12.50
C ASN A 253 4.37 8.11 -12.20
N LEU A 254 4.52 9.10 -13.07
CA LEU A 254 5.64 10.05 -13.05
C LEU A 254 5.63 10.94 -11.79
N ASP A 255 4.46 11.32 -11.28
CA ASP A 255 4.35 12.07 -10.01
C ASP A 255 4.85 11.22 -8.83
N THR A 256 4.50 9.93 -8.81
CA THR A 256 4.98 9.00 -7.78
C THR A 256 6.49 8.82 -7.88
N ASP A 257 7.01 8.53 -9.07
CA ASP A 257 8.45 8.29 -9.26
C ASP A 257 9.28 9.54 -8.90
N LEU A 258 8.82 10.74 -9.30
CA LEU A 258 9.44 12.01 -8.94
C LEU A 258 9.42 12.23 -7.42
N ARG A 259 8.26 12.04 -6.76
CA ARG A 259 8.14 12.21 -5.29
C ARG A 259 9.05 11.27 -4.53
N LYS A 260 9.24 10.04 -5.02
CA LYS A 260 10.11 9.05 -4.39
C LYS A 260 11.58 9.39 -4.58
N GLY A 261 11.99 9.81 -5.77
CA GLY A 261 13.36 10.27 -6.01
C GLY A 261 13.72 11.51 -5.18
N LEU A 262 12.91 12.58 -5.23
CA LEU A 262 13.20 13.81 -4.46
C LEU A 262 13.28 13.57 -2.95
N ARG A 263 12.53 12.60 -2.42
CA ARG A 263 12.62 12.26 -1.00
C ARG A 263 13.92 11.54 -0.64
N LEU A 264 14.59 10.89 -1.58
CA LEU A 264 15.90 10.28 -1.35
C LEU A 264 17.01 11.34 -1.33
N SER A 265 16.93 12.38 -2.16
CA SER A 265 17.92 13.47 -2.16
C SER A 265 17.86 14.32 -0.87
N GLU A 266 16.70 14.44 -0.23
CA GLU A 266 16.52 15.16 1.04
C GLU A 266 17.07 14.45 2.29
N LYS A 267 17.45 13.17 2.19
CA LYS A 267 18.00 12.40 3.33
C LYS A 267 19.43 12.84 3.67
N SER A 268 19.55 14.01 4.31
CA SER A 268 20.74 14.39 5.06
C SER A 268 20.77 13.61 6.40
N PRO A 269 21.93 13.08 6.83
CA PRO A 269 22.03 12.23 8.04
C PRO A 269 21.55 12.91 9.34
N ASN A 270 21.43 14.24 9.37
CA ASN A 270 21.08 15.02 10.56
C ASN A 270 19.67 15.65 10.55
N LYS A 271 18.79 15.34 9.58
CA LYS A 271 17.43 15.92 9.54
C LYS A 271 16.35 14.85 9.65
N LYS A 272 15.42 15.04 10.58
CA LYS A 272 14.16 14.26 10.64
C LYS A 272 13.51 14.29 9.25
N PRO A 273 12.96 13.16 8.75
CA PRO A 273 12.30 13.14 7.46
C PRO A 273 11.19 14.20 7.46
N LYS A 274 11.37 15.25 6.66
CA LYS A 274 10.35 16.27 6.48
C LYS A 274 9.17 15.66 5.71
N ASN A 275 8.01 16.29 5.85
CA ASN A 275 6.85 16.03 4.99
C ASN A 275 7.28 16.03 3.52
N THR A 276 6.63 15.19 2.71
CA THR A 276 6.84 15.09 1.25
C THR A 276 7.07 16.48 0.65
N PRO A 277 8.12 16.69 -0.17
CA PRO A 277 8.40 17.99 -0.75
C PRO A 277 7.13 18.51 -1.43
N LYS A 278 6.72 19.73 -1.04
CA LYS A 278 5.55 20.40 -1.60
C LYS A 278 5.88 20.89 -3.00
N PHE A 279 5.81 19.99 -3.97
CA PHE A 279 5.87 20.33 -5.38
C PHE A 279 4.60 19.84 -6.09
N SER A 280 4.30 20.52 -7.19
CA SER A 280 3.25 20.17 -8.13
C SER A 280 3.91 20.07 -9.50
N VAL A 281 3.70 18.94 -10.16
CA VAL A 281 4.03 18.78 -11.58
C VAL A 281 3.18 19.79 -12.37
N THR A 282 3.82 20.56 -13.25
CA THR A 282 3.16 21.51 -14.15
C THR A 282 2.99 20.90 -15.53
N GLU A 283 4.04 20.26 -16.06
CA GLU A 283 4.05 19.73 -17.42
C GLU A 283 4.96 18.49 -17.52
N ILE A 284 4.55 17.51 -18.32
CA ILE A 284 5.43 16.46 -18.85
C ILE A 284 5.83 16.94 -20.23
N GLN A 285 7.12 17.12 -20.51
CA GLN A 285 7.58 17.89 -21.68
C GLN A 285 8.11 17.02 -22.83
N THR A 286 8.96 16.04 -22.52
CA THR A 286 9.61 15.22 -23.55
C THR A 286 9.83 13.80 -23.06
N ILE A 287 9.84 12.87 -24.01
CA ILE A 287 10.44 11.55 -23.85
C ILE A 287 11.64 11.44 -24.80
N THR A 288 12.82 11.11 -24.27
CA THR A 288 14.07 10.97 -25.00
C THR A 288 14.59 9.55 -24.90
N LEU A 289 14.89 8.93 -26.04
CA LEU A 289 15.39 7.57 -26.13
C LEU A 289 16.88 7.60 -26.47
N LYS A 290 17.65 6.75 -25.78
CA LYS A 290 19.05 6.46 -26.06
C LYS A 290 19.27 4.97 -26.06
N GLY A 291 20.24 4.50 -26.83
CA GLY A 291 20.53 3.09 -27.04
C GLY A 291 19.85 2.56 -28.29
N SER A 292 19.44 1.29 -28.28
CA SER A 292 18.80 0.66 -29.44
C SER A 292 17.62 -0.23 -29.07
N GLY A 293 16.50 -0.05 -29.78
CA GLY A 293 15.29 -0.84 -29.58
C GLY A 293 14.17 -0.44 -30.51
N CYS A 294 12.99 -0.98 -30.24
CA CYS A 294 11.73 -0.56 -30.84
C CYS A 294 10.78 -0.10 -29.73
N ILE A 295 10.05 0.99 -29.98
CA ILE A 295 9.04 1.55 -29.10
C ILE A 295 7.73 1.75 -29.86
N ASP A 296 6.61 1.71 -29.14
CA ASP A 296 5.29 1.96 -29.72
C ASP A 296 4.25 2.30 -28.64
N ASN A 297 3.12 2.87 -29.03
CA ASN A 297 1.98 3.22 -28.19
C ASN A 297 2.39 4.08 -26.97
N ILE A 298 3.11 5.17 -27.23
CA ILE A 298 3.47 6.16 -26.20
C ILE A 298 2.23 6.98 -25.85
N THR A 299 1.79 6.86 -24.61
CA THR A 299 0.54 7.47 -24.11
C THR A 299 0.75 8.14 -22.75
N LEU A 300 -0.01 9.21 -22.50
CA LEU A 300 -0.24 9.74 -21.16
C LEU A 300 -1.70 9.59 -20.77
N SER A 301 -1.94 9.19 -19.53
CA SER A 301 -3.28 9.10 -18.95
C SER A 301 -3.33 9.65 -17.53
N ARG A 302 -4.55 9.87 -17.04
CA ARG A 302 -4.78 10.26 -15.64
C ARG A 302 -4.53 9.09 -14.69
N SER A 303 -4.85 7.88 -15.11
CA SER A 303 -4.64 6.67 -14.32
C SER A 303 -4.39 5.45 -15.21
N ALA A 304 -3.74 4.44 -14.65
CA ALA A 304 -3.64 3.10 -15.23
C ALA A 304 -3.86 2.06 -14.13
N ARG A 305 -4.96 2.22 -13.38
CA ARG A 305 -5.28 1.40 -12.20
C ARG A 305 -5.22 -0.10 -12.51
N LEU A 306 -5.73 -0.51 -13.66
CA LEU A 306 -5.74 -1.90 -14.06
C LEU A 306 -4.33 -2.45 -14.31
N ASP A 307 -3.45 -1.68 -14.97
CA ASP A 307 -2.05 -2.08 -15.19
C ASP A 307 -1.33 -2.31 -13.86
N PHE A 308 -1.51 -1.41 -12.89
CA PHE A 308 -0.91 -1.53 -11.55
C PHE A 308 -1.45 -2.71 -10.75
N PHE A 309 -2.76 -3.00 -10.87
CA PHE A 309 -3.36 -4.20 -10.30
C PHE A 309 -2.79 -5.47 -10.91
N MET A 310 -2.70 -5.54 -12.24
CA MET A 310 -2.18 -6.71 -12.95
C MET A 310 -0.68 -6.91 -12.72
N ALA A 311 0.11 -5.83 -12.59
CA ALA A 311 1.51 -5.92 -12.21
C ALA A 311 1.67 -6.59 -10.84
N ALA A 312 0.86 -6.20 -9.84
CA ALA A 312 0.84 -6.85 -8.54
C ALA A 312 0.44 -8.32 -8.63
N ALA A 313 -0.66 -8.65 -9.33
CA ALA A 313 -1.13 -10.04 -9.46
C ALA A 313 -0.07 -10.94 -10.16
N ASN A 314 0.55 -10.44 -11.22
CA ASN A 314 1.61 -11.14 -11.94
C ASN A 314 2.86 -11.34 -11.06
N TRP A 315 3.21 -10.36 -10.23
CA TRP A 315 4.30 -10.49 -9.27
C TRP A 315 4.04 -11.65 -8.30
N PHE A 316 2.81 -11.78 -7.78
CA PHE A 316 2.44 -12.89 -6.90
C PHE A 316 2.56 -14.26 -7.55
N VAL A 317 2.10 -14.41 -8.80
CA VAL A 317 2.25 -15.67 -9.56
C VAL A 317 3.73 -16.02 -9.74
N ARG A 318 4.57 -15.07 -10.17
CA ARG A 318 6.00 -15.32 -10.44
C ARG A 318 6.81 -15.60 -9.18
N ASN A 319 6.45 -15.01 -8.05
CA ASN A 319 7.23 -15.05 -6.81
C ASN A 319 6.66 -16.00 -5.75
N GLN A 320 5.65 -16.80 -6.07
CA GLN A 320 5.16 -17.85 -5.17
C GLN A 320 6.14 -19.01 -5.13
N ASP A 321 6.56 -19.41 -3.94
CA ASP A 321 7.49 -20.52 -3.79
C ASP A 321 6.80 -21.89 -3.89
N LYS A 322 7.59 -22.96 -3.74
CA LYS A 322 7.11 -24.34 -3.78
C LYS A 322 6.13 -24.68 -2.65
N ASN A 323 6.20 -23.99 -1.52
CA ASN A 323 5.31 -24.18 -0.36
C ASN A 323 4.02 -23.36 -0.49
N GLY A 324 3.81 -22.65 -1.61
CA GLY A 324 2.64 -21.79 -1.82
C GLY A 324 2.72 -20.43 -1.14
N GLY A 325 3.87 -20.10 -0.55
CA GLY A 325 4.07 -18.85 0.20
C GLY A 325 4.81 -17.78 -0.59
N TRP A 326 4.80 -16.58 0.00
CA TRP A 326 5.67 -15.47 -0.39
C TRP A 326 6.60 -15.13 0.78
N PRO A 327 7.83 -15.67 0.80
CA PRO A 327 8.72 -15.55 1.94
C PRO A 327 9.18 -14.10 2.13
N ILE A 328 9.13 -13.61 3.36
CA ILE A 328 9.59 -12.25 3.70
C ILE A 328 11.10 -12.30 3.93
N THR A 329 11.85 -11.62 3.05
CA THR A 329 13.31 -11.74 2.95
C THR A 329 14.09 -10.93 3.99
N VAL A 330 13.41 -10.35 4.97
CA VAL A 330 14.02 -9.51 6.01
C VAL A 330 13.73 -10.05 7.39
N LYS A 331 14.72 -9.88 8.28
CA LYS A 331 14.58 -10.19 9.70
C LYS A 331 13.52 -9.29 10.34
N ARG A 332 12.71 -9.84 11.23
CA ARG A 332 11.74 -9.07 12.02
C ARG A 332 11.89 -9.38 13.52
N LYS A 333 12.32 -8.37 14.29
CA LYS A 333 12.34 -8.40 15.76
C LYS A 333 11.04 -7.85 16.34
N ILE A 334 10.30 -8.62 17.13
CA ILE A 334 9.07 -8.20 17.81
C ILE A 334 9.38 -7.56 19.16
N MET A 335 10.24 -8.22 19.93
CA MET A 335 10.78 -7.75 21.21
C MET A 335 12.14 -8.43 21.46
N GLU A 336 12.78 -8.13 22.59
CA GLU A 336 14.01 -8.82 22.98
C GLU A 336 13.77 -10.32 23.08
N GLY A 337 14.64 -11.13 22.47
CA GLY A 337 14.52 -12.59 22.45
C GLY A 337 13.43 -13.18 21.52
N VAL A 338 12.60 -12.36 20.86
CA VAL A 338 11.56 -12.85 19.93
C VAL A 338 11.75 -12.22 18.54
N GLU A 339 12.31 -13.01 17.63
CA GLU A 339 12.63 -12.60 16.27
C GLU A 339 12.39 -13.69 15.24
N MET A 340 12.11 -13.29 14.01
CA MET A 340 11.99 -14.16 12.84
C MET A 340 13.15 -13.88 11.89
N ALA A 341 13.90 -14.93 11.56
CA ALA A 341 14.91 -14.90 10.52
C ALA A 341 14.25 -14.73 9.13
N PRO A 342 14.96 -14.16 8.13
CA PRO A 342 14.46 -14.10 6.76
C PRO A 342 13.91 -15.43 6.24
N GLY A 343 12.85 -15.38 5.44
CA GLY A 343 12.17 -16.56 4.90
C GLY A 343 10.85 -16.91 5.59
N TRP A 344 10.46 -16.17 6.63
CA TRP A 344 9.19 -16.35 7.32
C TRP A 344 7.98 -15.95 6.45
N TYR A 345 6.84 -16.60 6.66
CA TYR A 345 5.57 -16.28 5.98
C TYR A 345 4.62 -15.52 6.91
N SER A 346 3.61 -14.87 6.34
CA SER A 346 2.59 -14.16 7.11
C SER A 346 1.20 -14.58 6.67
N ALA A 347 0.31 -14.96 7.59
CA ALA A 347 -1.08 -15.26 7.26
C ALA A 347 -1.79 -14.07 6.59
N MET A 348 -1.43 -12.84 6.99
CA MET A 348 -1.94 -11.63 6.35
C MET A 348 -1.44 -11.48 4.91
N ALA A 349 -0.16 -11.81 4.65
CA ALA A 349 0.37 -11.84 3.29
C ALA A 349 -0.40 -12.85 2.42
N GLN A 350 -0.57 -14.06 2.95
CA GLN A 350 -1.28 -15.13 2.24
C GLN A 350 -2.74 -14.72 1.93
N GLY A 351 -3.48 -14.24 2.94
CA GLY A 351 -4.87 -13.82 2.75
C GLY A 351 -5.04 -12.67 1.76
N GLN A 352 -4.23 -11.62 1.87
CA GLN A 352 -4.33 -10.49 0.93
C GLN A 352 -3.90 -10.89 -0.50
N ALA A 353 -2.95 -11.81 -0.65
CA ALA A 353 -2.60 -12.38 -1.95
C ALA A 353 -3.74 -13.21 -2.53
N MET A 354 -4.41 -14.05 -1.74
CA MET A 354 -5.60 -14.80 -2.16
C MET A 354 -6.69 -13.87 -2.68
N SER A 355 -6.99 -12.78 -1.96
CA SER A 355 -7.97 -11.79 -2.37
C SER A 355 -7.62 -11.09 -3.67
N LEU A 356 -6.34 -10.77 -3.87
CA LEU A 356 -5.83 -10.13 -5.09
C LEU A 356 -5.91 -11.09 -6.29
N LEU A 357 -5.40 -12.30 -6.13
CA LEU A 357 -5.33 -13.32 -7.18
C LEU A 357 -6.73 -13.80 -7.58
N THR A 358 -7.66 -13.91 -6.63
CA THR A 358 -9.06 -14.23 -6.91
C THR A 358 -9.72 -13.16 -7.78
N ARG A 359 -9.47 -11.88 -7.50
CA ARG A 359 -9.94 -10.76 -8.34
C ARG A 359 -9.30 -10.80 -9.73
N ALA A 360 -8.01 -11.16 -9.82
CA ALA A 360 -7.32 -11.27 -11.10
C ALA A 360 -7.87 -12.43 -11.94
N TYR A 361 -8.19 -13.55 -11.30
CA TYR A 361 -8.90 -14.67 -11.93
C TYR A 361 -10.26 -14.23 -12.46
N TYR A 362 -11.09 -13.56 -11.67
CA TYR A 362 -12.40 -13.10 -12.14
C TYR A 362 -12.33 -12.07 -13.26
N HIS A 363 -11.33 -11.18 -13.22
CA HIS A 363 -11.15 -10.16 -14.24
C HIS A 363 -10.65 -10.73 -15.58
N THR A 364 -9.72 -11.69 -15.55
CA THR A 364 -9.05 -12.21 -16.76
C THR A 364 -9.59 -13.55 -17.25
N ASN A 365 -10.33 -14.27 -16.41
CA ASN A 365 -10.70 -15.67 -16.58
C ASN A 365 -9.49 -16.63 -16.75
N ASN A 366 -8.28 -16.22 -16.33
CA ASN A 366 -7.06 -17.02 -16.41
C ASN A 366 -6.85 -17.85 -15.14
N SER A 367 -6.88 -19.18 -15.27
CA SER A 367 -6.81 -20.11 -14.13
C SER A 367 -5.52 -20.05 -13.33
N VAL A 368 -4.43 -19.55 -13.93
CA VAL A 368 -3.11 -19.43 -13.25
C VAL A 368 -3.23 -18.61 -11.95
N TYR A 369 -4.05 -17.57 -11.93
CA TYR A 369 -4.27 -16.78 -10.72
C TYR A 369 -5.02 -17.56 -9.64
N LEU A 370 -6.06 -18.30 -10.02
CA LEU A 370 -6.82 -19.13 -9.09
C LEU A 370 -5.98 -20.27 -8.54
N GLU A 371 -5.15 -20.91 -9.37
CA GLU A 371 -4.22 -21.97 -8.97
C GLU A 371 -3.19 -21.46 -7.95
N ALA A 372 -2.60 -20.28 -8.20
CA ALA A 372 -1.70 -19.65 -7.25
C ALA A 372 -2.41 -19.29 -5.93
N ALA A 373 -3.64 -18.78 -6.00
CA ALA A 373 -4.44 -18.47 -4.81
C ALA A 373 -4.75 -19.73 -3.98
N LEU A 374 -5.15 -20.82 -4.64
CA LEU A 374 -5.41 -22.11 -3.99
C LEU A 374 -4.14 -22.68 -3.36
N LYS A 375 -2.98 -22.61 -4.03
CA LYS A 375 -1.71 -23.10 -3.46
C LYS A 375 -1.33 -22.39 -2.16
N ALA A 376 -1.75 -21.14 -1.98
CA ALA A 376 -1.46 -20.34 -0.80
C ALA A 376 -2.13 -20.84 0.50
N THR A 377 -3.15 -21.72 0.42
CA THR A 377 -3.83 -22.31 1.59
C THR A 377 -2.95 -23.29 2.34
N SER A 378 -1.99 -23.93 1.66
CA SER A 378 -1.16 -24.99 2.23
C SER A 378 -0.44 -24.58 3.53
N LEU A 379 0.01 -23.33 3.65
CA LEU A 379 0.68 -22.82 4.85
C LEU A 379 -0.22 -22.73 6.09
N PHE A 380 -1.55 -22.66 5.91
CA PHE A 380 -2.52 -22.61 7.01
C PHE A 380 -2.65 -23.95 7.72
N GLY A 381 -2.26 -25.05 7.06
CA GLY A 381 -2.17 -26.38 7.67
C GLY A 381 -0.88 -26.61 8.47
N VAL A 382 0.15 -25.78 8.26
CA VAL A 382 1.50 -26.00 8.80
C VAL A 382 1.73 -25.16 10.07
N PRO A 383 2.24 -25.76 11.17
CA PRO A 383 2.59 -25.01 12.37
C PRO A 383 3.63 -23.91 12.13
N ALA A 384 3.49 -22.78 12.82
CA ALA A 384 4.39 -21.63 12.72
C ALA A 384 5.87 -22.00 12.97
N ASN A 385 6.14 -22.82 13.98
CA ASN A 385 7.48 -23.31 14.30
C ASN A 385 8.03 -24.37 13.30
N LYS A 386 7.23 -24.81 12.33
CA LYS A 386 7.62 -25.71 11.24
C LYS A 386 7.61 -25.00 9.87
N GLY A 387 7.69 -23.67 9.87
CA GLY A 387 7.72 -22.87 8.65
C GLY A 387 6.34 -22.62 8.02
N GLY A 388 5.26 -22.81 8.77
CA GLY A 388 3.90 -22.42 8.36
C GLY A 388 3.44 -21.11 9.00
N VAL A 389 2.12 -20.94 9.08
CA VAL A 389 1.50 -19.77 9.75
C VAL A 389 0.51 -20.16 10.84
N ARG A 390 0.30 -21.46 11.11
CA ARG A 390 -0.68 -21.92 12.10
C ARG A 390 -0.11 -21.92 13.52
N ALA A 391 -0.80 -21.25 14.43
CA ALA A 391 -0.65 -21.37 15.87
C ALA A 391 -1.87 -22.07 16.49
N MET A 392 -1.74 -22.50 17.74
CA MET A 392 -2.85 -23.06 18.53
C MET A 392 -2.91 -22.32 19.87
N PHE A 393 -4.00 -21.58 20.10
CA PHE A 393 -4.25 -20.96 21.40
C PHE A 393 -4.83 -22.01 22.35
N MET A 394 -4.11 -22.27 23.45
CA MET A 394 -4.47 -23.26 24.48
C MET A 394 -4.84 -24.64 23.91
N ASP A 395 -4.09 -25.09 22.90
CA ASP A 395 -4.28 -26.38 22.20
C ASP A 395 -5.70 -26.62 21.64
N LYS A 396 -6.52 -25.56 21.51
CA LYS A 396 -7.93 -25.67 21.17
C LYS A 396 -8.35 -24.80 19.98
N TYR A 397 -7.86 -23.56 19.92
CA TYR A 397 -8.31 -22.61 18.91
C TYR A 397 -7.18 -22.35 17.90
N PRO A 398 -7.31 -22.81 16.64
CA PRO A 398 -6.34 -22.49 15.61
C PRO A 398 -6.30 -20.98 15.32
N TRP A 399 -5.10 -20.47 15.12
CA TRP A 399 -4.87 -19.07 14.76
C TRP A 399 -3.90 -18.98 13.61
N TYR A 400 -4.10 -18.01 12.71
CA TYR A 400 -3.23 -17.78 11.56
C TYR A 400 -2.40 -16.53 11.81
N GLU A 401 -1.10 -16.73 12.03
CA GLU A 401 -0.20 -15.70 12.53
C GLU A 401 0.20 -14.68 11.46
N GLU A 402 -0.02 -13.39 11.74
CA GLU A 402 0.62 -12.32 10.97
C GLU A 402 2.15 -12.41 11.08
N TYR A 403 2.64 -12.74 12.28
CA TYR A 403 4.04 -12.93 12.60
C TYR A 403 4.21 -14.29 13.30
N PRO A 404 4.67 -15.35 12.60
CA PRO A 404 4.80 -16.71 13.13
C PRO A 404 5.97 -16.82 14.12
N THR A 405 5.79 -16.20 15.29
CA THR A 405 6.78 -16.14 16.36
C THR A 405 6.69 -17.35 17.29
N THR A 406 7.73 -17.53 18.11
CA THR A 406 7.72 -18.49 19.22
C THR A 406 8.19 -17.74 20.48
N PRO A 407 7.36 -17.63 21.53
CA PRO A 407 5.93 -18.00 21.60
C PRO A 407 5.05 -17.27 20.58
N SER A 408 3.84 -17.77 20.34
CA SER A 408 2.85 -17.18 19.43
C SER A 408 2.38 -15.78 19.86
N LEU A 409 2.11 -14.89 18.89
CA LEU A 409 1.81 -13.48 19.14
C LEU A 409 0.32 -13.16 19.04
N TYR A 410 -0.41 -13.83 18.14
CA TYR A 410 -1.85 -13.69 17.95
C TYR A 410 -2.29 -12.26 17.57
N VAL A 411 -1.72 -11.69 16.51
CA VAL A 411 -2.12 -10.36 16.01
C VAL A 411 -3.52 -10.40 15.39
N LEU A 412 -4.42 -9.51 15.83
CA LEU A 412 -5.84 -9.54 15.46
C LEU A 412 -6.11 -9.16 13.99
N ASN A 413 -5.61 -8.00 13.54
CA ASN A 413 -5.91 -7.52 12.19
C ASN A 413 -5.41 -8.50 11.11
N GLY A 414 -4.20 -9.04 11.26
CA GLY A 414 -3.61 -9.93 10.27
C GLY A 414 -4.33 -11.27 10.19
N PHE A 415 -4.80 -11.77 11.34
CA PHE A 415 -5.66 -12.93 11.39
C PHE A 415 -6.97 -12.69 10.63
N ILE A 416 -7.69 -11.59 10.90
CA ILE A 416 -8.96 -11.31 10.21
C ILE A 416 -8.74 -11.13 8.70
N TYR A 417 -7.68 -10.43 8.27
CA TYR A 417 -7.34 -10.35 6.84
C TYR A 417 -7.09 -11.72 6.21
N SER A 418 -6.50 -12.66 6.94
CA SER A 418 -6.33 -14.03 6.47
C SER A 418 -7.67 -14.74 6.25
N LEU A 419 -8.66 -14.51 7.13
CA LEU A 419 -10.02 -15.04 6.98
C LEU A 419 -10.74 -14.43 5.78
N VAL A 420 -10.56 -13.14 5.51
CA VAL A 420 -11.12 -12.47 4.32
C VAL A 420 -10.61 -13.15 3.04
N GLY A 421 -9.31 -13.41 2.95
CA GLY A 421 -8.71 -14.10 1.80
C GLY A 421 -9.18 -15.55 1.62
N LEU A 422 -9.32 -16.29 2.74
CA LEU A 422 -9.90 -17.63 2.72
C LEU A 422 -11.36 -17.59 2.25
N HIS A 423 -12.15 -16.61 2.70
CA HIS A 423 -13.54 -16.44 2.29
C HIS A 423 -13.65 -16.13 0.78
N ASP A 424 -12.81 -15.25 0.24
CA ASP A 424 -12.72 -15.00 -1.20
C ASP A 424 -12.53 -16.31 -1.99
N LEU A 425 -11.63 -17.17 -1.51
CA LEU A 425 -11.40 -18.50 -2.11
C LEU A 425 -12.61 -19.44 -1.97
N THR A 426 -13.33 -19.41 -0.83
CA THR A 426 -14.53 -20.25 -0.68
C THR A 426 -15.60 -19.93 -1.74
N LEU A 427 -15.67 -18.66 -2.15
CA LEU A 427 -16.61 -18.19 -3.16
C LEU A 427 -16.11 -18.46 -4.58
N ALA A 428 -14.80 -18.33 -4.82
CA ALA A 428 -14.20 -18.56 -6.13
C ALA A 428 -14.01 -20.04 -6.49
N ALA A 429 -13.79 -20.89 -5.50
CA ALA A 429 -13.54 -22.31 -5.70
C ALA A 429 -14.36 -23.16 -4.70
N PRO A 430 -15.70 -23.15 -4.77
CA PRO A 430 -16.56 -23.82 -3.79
C PRO A 430 -16.36 -25.33 -3.69
N LYS A 431 -15.83 -25.97 -4.76
CA LYS A 431 -15.49 -27.40 -4.77
C LYS A 431 -14.17 -27.72 -4.03
N LYS A 432 -13.36 -26.71 -3.70
CA LYS A 432 -12.09 -26.86 -2.98
C LYS A 432 -12.34 -26.57 -1.50
N THR A 433 -12.55 -27.64 -0.73
CA THR A 433 -13.05 -27.56 0.65
C THR A 433 -12.01 -27.11 1.67
N GLU A 434 -10.72 -27.13 1.34
CA GLU A 434 -9.64 -26.78 2.27
C GLU A 434 -9.74 -25.31 2.75
N ALA A 435 -9.92 -24.36 1.84
CA ALA A 435 -10.10 -22.96 2.19
C ALA A 435 -11.31 -22.75 3.12
N LYS A 436 -12.40 -23.48 2.86
CA LYS A 436 -13.60 -23.46 3.70
C LYS A 436 -13.32 -24.02 5.10
N ALA A 437 -12.61 -25.14 5.21
CA ALA A 437 -12.26 -25.72 6.50
C ALA A 437 -11.43 -24.74 7.35
N PHE A 438 -10.41 -24.11 6.75
CA PHE A 438 -9.61 -23.10 7.45
C PHE A 438 -10.42 -21.84 7.80
N PHE A 439 -11.32 -21.40 6.92
CA PHE A 439 -12.21 -20.27 7.22
C PHE A 439 -13.11 -20.58 8.43
N ASP A 440 -13.78 -21.72 8.42
CA ASP A 440 -14.71 -22.13 9.49
C ASP A 440 -13.99 -22.28 10.85
N ASP A 441 -12.81 -22.91 10.85
CA ASP A 441 -11.96 -23.06 12.05
C ASP A 441 -11.45 -21.71 12.57
N GLY A 442 -11.08 -20.81 11.66
CA GLY A 442 -10.63 -19.47 11.98
C GLY A 442 -11.75 -18.60 12.55
N MET A 443 -12.95 -18.67 11.97
CA MET A 443 -14.14 -17.98 12.46
C MET A 443 -14.56 -18.46 13.85
N LYS A 444 -14.50 -19.76 14.11
CA LYS A 444 -14.71 -20.32 15.46
C LYS A 444 -13.71 -19.73 16.47
N SER A 445 -12.45 -19.61 16.08
CA SER A 445 -11.39 -19.08 16.94
C SER A 445 -11.51 -17.57 17.17
N LEU A 446 -11.86 -16.81 16.12
CA LEU A 446 -12.16 -15.39 16.23
C LEU A 446 -13.25 -15.15 17.28
N LYS A 447 -14.38 -15.85 17.17
CA LYS A 447 -15.51 -15.69 18.09
C LYS A 447 -15.17 -16.05 19.54
N ALA A 448 -14.37 -17.10 19.74
CA ALA A 448 -13.95 -17.53 21.07
C ALA A 448 -12.96 -16.57 21.74
N LEU A 449 -12.08 -15.93 20.95
CA LEU A 449 -10.97 -15.14 21.48
C LEU A 449 -11.19 -13.62 21.36
N LEU A 450 -12.21 -13.16 20.64
CA LEU A 450 -12.40 -11.74 20.31
C LEU A 450 -12.36 -10.82 21.53
N LEU A 451 -12.99 -11.24 22.64
CA LEU A 451 -13.06 -10.43 23.86
C LEU A 451 -11.72 -10.33 24.61
N MET A 452 -10.74 -11.21 24.33
CA MET A 452 -9.38 -11.08 24.88
C MET A 452 -8.65 -9.85 24.36
N PHE A 453 -9.10 -9.27 23.25
CA PHE A 453 -8.54 -8.05 22.66
C PHE A 453 -9.24 -6.78 23.15
N ASP A 454 -10.29 -6.89 23.97
CA ASP A 454 -11.05 -5.75 24.48
C ASP A 454 -10.40 -5.18 25.75
N ALA A 455 -9.90 -3.95 25.69
CA ALA A 455 -9.29 -3.27 26.83
C ALA A 455 -10.29 -2.43 27.64
N GLY A 456 -11.58 -2.43 27.29
CA GLY A 456 -12.63 -1.63 27.92
C GLY A 456 -12.66 -0.16 27.53
N SER A 457 -11.64 0.36 26.84
CA SER A 457 -11.60 1.72 26.28
C SER A 457 -10.80 1.82 24.98
N GLY A 458 -10.56 0.68 24.35
CA GLY A 458 -9.70 0.50 23.18
C GLY A 458 -9.52 -0.99 22.92
N THR A 459 -8.54 -1.35 22.09
CA THR A 459 -8.22 -2.74 21.80
C THR A 459 -6.75 -3.04 21.99
N PHE A 460 -6.40 -4.27 22.34
CA PHE A 460 -5.04 -4.77 22.18
C PHE A 460 -4.76 -5.11 20.70
N TYR A 461 -3.53 -4.87 20.27
CA TYR A 461 -3.05 -5.22 18.92
C TYR A 461 -2.80 -6.73 18.79
N ASP A 462 -2.27 -7.32 19.86
CA ASP A 462 -1.87 -8.71 19.95
C ASP A 462 -2.04 -9.25 21.39
N LEU A 463 -1.89 -10.56 21.57
CA LEU A 463 -2.02 -11.21 22.88
C LEU A 463 -0.68 -11.47 23.56
N ARG A 464 0.37 -10.67 23.31
CA ARG A 464 1.68 -10.85 23.98
C ARG A 464 1.60 -10.83 25.50
N HIS A 465 0.61 -10.15 26.06
CA HIS A 465 0.38 -10.10 27.50
C HIS A 465 -0.12 -11.42 28.08
N VAL A 466 -0.76 -12.24 27.25
CA VAL A 466 -1.18 -13.61 27.60
C VAL A 466 -0.07 -14.61 27.29
N SER A 467 0.50 -14.56 26.10
CA SER A 467 1.40 -15.61 25.60
C SER A 467 2.86 -15.44 26.00
N MET A 468 3.32 -14.21 26.26
CA MET A 468 4.73 -13.89 26.49
C MET A 468 5.00 -13.26 27.86
N ARG A 469 3.97 -13.07 28.71
CA ARG A 469 4.07 -12.36 30.00
C ARG A 469 4.66 -10.94 29.87
N ALA A 470 4.40 -10.28 28.76
CA ALA A 470 4.80 -8.89 28.51
C ALA A 470 3.66 -7.90 28.85
N PRO A 471 3.92 -6.59 29.02
CA PRO A 471 2.85 -5.60 29.10
C PRO A 471 1.95 -5.64 27.85
N PRO A 472 0.64 -5.34 27.97
CA PRO A 472 -0.27 -5.30 26.84
C PRO A 472 0.18 -4.30 25.77
N ASN A 473 0.11 -4.73 24.51
CA ASN A 473 0.38 -3.86 23.38
C ASN A 473 -0.93 -3.25 22.89
N LEU A 474 -1.20 -2.01 23.33
CA LEU A 474 -2.40 -1.29 22.92
C LEU A 474 -2.35 -0.95 21.42
N ALA A 475 -3.44 -1.23 20.72
CA ALA A 475 -3.61 -0.80 19.35
C ALA A 475 -3.81 0.72 19.35
N ARG A 476 -2.90 1.45 18.70
CA ARG A 476 -3.08 2.88 18.42
C ARG A 476 -4.36 3.08 17.58
N TRP A 477 -4.93 4.29 17.56
CA TRP A 477 -6.27 4.51 17.03
C TRP A 477 -6.50 4.06 15.57
N ASP A 478 -5.51 4.14 14.68
CA ASP A 478 -5.65 3.61 13.30
C ASP A 478 -5.79 2.08 13.22
N TYR A 479 -5.18 1.34 14.16
CA TYR A 479 -5.36 -0.10 14.28
C TYR A 479 -6.66 -0.44 15.01
N HIS A 480 -7.06 0.37 15.99
CA HIS A 480 -8.35 0.20 16.63
C HIS A 480 -9.50 0.37 15.62
N THR A 481 -9.51 1.44 14.83
CA THR A 481 -10.52 1.65 13.78
C THR A 481 -10.43 0.60 12.68
N LEU A 482 -9.22 0.11 12.35
CA LEU A 482 -9.05 -1.06 11.48
C LEU A 482 -9.74 -2.29 12.04
N HIS A 483 -9.53 -2.62 13.33
CA HIS A 483 -10.21 -3.74 13.97
C HIS A 483 -11.73 -3.59 13.89
N VAL A 484 -12.25 -2.41 14.24
CA VAL A 484 -13.69 -2.12 14.16
C VAL A 484 -14.22 -2.30 12.75
N SER A 485 -13.53 -1.74 11.75
CA SER A 485 -13.95 -1.84 10.34
C SER A 485 -13.92 -3.28 9.83
N LEU A 486 -12.92 -4.06 10.24
CA LEU A 486 -12.83 -5.50 9.95
C LEU A 486 -13.95 -6.30 10.63
N LEU A 487 -14.34 -5.98 11.87
CA LEU A 487 -15.46 -6.66 12.53
C LEU A 487 -16.81 -6.28 11.91
N HIS A 488 -17.01 -5.02 11.51
CA HIS A 488 -18.19 -4.63 10.74
C HIS A 488 -18.30 -5.43 9.45
N PHE A 489 -17.17 -5.60 8.74
CA PHE A 489 -17.10 -6.48 7.58
C PHE A 489 -17.46 -7.93 7.91
N ILE A 490 -16.81 -8.53 8.91
CA ILE A 490 -17.06 -9.92 9.31
C ILE A 490 -18.51 -10.12 9.75
N SER A 491 -19.15 -9.13 10.39
CA SER A 491 -20.56 -9.19 10.78
C SER A 491 -21.55 -9.25 9.60
N GLY A 492 -21.10 -8.88 8.40
CA GLY A 492 -21.85 -9.07 7.16
C GLY A 492 -21.72 -10.50 6.59
N ILE A 493 -20.73 -11.27 7.03
CA ILE A 493 -20.50 -12.67 6.60
C ILE A 493 -21.06 -13.66 7.64
N ASP A 494 -20.89 -13.37 8.93
CA ASP A 494 -21.36 -14.19 10.05
C ASP A 494 -22.27 -13.36 10.96
N SER A 495 -23.48 -13.86 11.22
CA SER A 495 -24.51 -13.16 11.99
C SER A 495 -24.37 -13.30 13.51
N ASP A 496 -23.30 -13.93 14.00
CA ASP A 496 -23.05 -14.08 15.44
C ASP A 496 -22.96 -12.73 16.15
N ARG A 497 -23.76 -12.60 17.21
CA ARG A 497 -23.88 -11.37 18.00
C ARG A 497 -22.57 -10.97 18.67
N VAL A 498 -21.67 -11.90 18.99
CA VAL A 498 -20.40 -11.56 19.66
C VAL A 498 -19.57 -10.61 18.81
N VAL A 499 -19.58 -10.78 17.48
CA VAL A 499 -18.83 -9.94 16.54
C VAL A 499 -19.51 -8.58 16.42
N LYS A 500 -20.82 -8.57 16.12
CA LYS A 500 -21.60 -7.34 15.92
C LYS A 500 -21.64 -6.45 17.17
N ASP A 501 -21.96 -7.02 18.33
CA ASP A 501 -22.08 -6.28 19.59
C ASP A 501 -20.70 -5.75 20.04
N THR A 502 -19.61 -6.46 19.71
CA THR A 502 -18.24 -6.00 19.95
C THR A 502 -17.84 -4.87 19.01
N ALA A 503 -18.15 -4.94 17.72
CA ALA A 503 -17.89 -3.86 16.76
C ALA A 503 -18.59 -2.55 17.17
N VAL A 504 -19.85 -2.62 17.62
CA VAL A 504 -20.60 -1.46 18.14
C VAL A 504 -19.95 -0.90 19.41
N ARG A 505 -19.56 -1.77 20.36
CA ARG A 505 -18.90 -1.34 21.59
C ARG A 505 -17.57 -0.64 21.32
N TRP A 506 -16.72 -1.22 20.47
CA TRP A 506 -15.44 -0.65 20.07
C TRP A 506 -15.61 0.65 19.28
N THR A 507 -16.63 0.75 18.43
CA THR A 507 -17.00 2.04 17.79
C THR A 507 -17.25 3.12 18.85
N GLY A 508 -17.86 2.79 19.99
CA GLY A 508 -18.02 3.71 21.11
C GLY A 508 -16.71 4.24 21.71
N TYR A 509 -15.65 3.43 21.73
CA TYR A 509 -14.35 3.80 22.30
C TYR A 509 -13.69 4.95 21.54
N THR A 510 -13.89 5.01 20.21
CA THR A 510 -13.43 6.15 19.39
C THR A 510 -14.03 7.51 19.79
N LYS A 511 -15.11 7.49 20.58
CA LYS A 511 -15.84 8.64 21.11
C LYS A 511 -15.72 8.77 22.64
N GLY A 512 -14.74 8.10 23.25
CA GLY A 512 -14.46 8.18 24.68
C GLY A 512 -15.42 7.40 25.57
N LYS A 513 -16.30 6.56 25.01
CA LYS A 513 -17.07 5.62 25.82
C LYS A 513 -16.13 4.58 26.42
N ARG A 514 -16.50 4.05 27.59
CA ARG A 514 -15.77 3.00 28.30
C ARG A 514 -16.73 1.88 28.67
N ALA A 515 -16.22 0.67 28.80
CA ALA A 515 -16.94 -0.40 29.48
C ALA A 515 -17.27 0.05 30.91
N LYS A 516 -18.42 -0.40 31.44
CA LYS A 516 -18.80 -0.10 32.82
C LYS A 516 -17.77 -0.70 33.78
N HIS A 517 -17.35 0.08 34.77
CA HIS A 517 -16.70 -0.48 35.97
C HIS A 517 -17.78 -1.03 36.92
N ASN A 518 -17.34 -1.79 37.92
CA ASN A 518 -18.22 -2.36 38.95
C ASN A 518 -18.78 -1.31 39.91
#